data_AF-A0A2J6HQK7-F1
#
_entry.id   AF-A0A2J6HQK7-F1
#
_cell.length_a   1.000
_cell.length_b   1.000
_cell.length_c   1.000
_cell.angle_alpha   90.00
_cell.angle_beta   90.00
_cell.angle_gamma   90.00
#
_symmetry.space_group_name_H-M   'P 1'
#
loop_
_entity.id
_entity.type
_entity.pdbx_description
1 polymer ?
#
loop_
_entity_poly.entity_id
_entity_poly.type
_entity_poly.pdbx_seq_one_letter_code
_entity_poly.pdbx_strand_id
1 'polypeptide(L)'
;MTKYSSELNSVMKSLGLNHESKLFRYTSRSHINRDQHENEYIKAKKDPHEMIVDTYEGRGHTYMAKQVGSGLAFVIEKVTELESTERVCCEVSLKNILDQGGLVYRVVSQPSYINAIFCTLPLVKVDIDKY
;
A
#
# COMPACT_ATOMS: atom_id res chain seq x y z
N MET A 1 -17.93 8.52 10.65
CA MET A 1 -17.45 8.84 9.29
C MET A 1 -16.03 9.34 9.41
N THR A 2 -15.07 8.71 8.72
CA THR A 2 -13.68 9.18 8.68
C THR A 2 -13.58 10.51 7.94
N LYS A 3 -12.70 11.40 8.40
CA LYS A 3 -12.50 12.79 7.90
C LYS A 3 -12.32 12.91 6.37
N TYR A 4 -11.92 11.82 5.71
CA TYR A 4 -11.50 11.80 4.30
C TYR A 4 -12.25 10.79 3.41
N SER A 5 -13.46 10.37 3.80
CA SER A 5 -14.16 9.30 3.07
C SER A 5 -14.44 9.64 1.60
N SER A 6 -14.70 10.91 1.27
CA SER A 6 -14.94 11.36 -0.11
C SER A 6 -13.67 11.30 -0.97
N GLU A 7 -12.56 11.80 -0.44
CA GLU A 7 -11.27 11.90 -1.10
C GLU A 7 -10.68 10.51 -1.34
N LEU A 8 -10.75 9.64 -0.33
CA LEU A 8 -10.31 8.25 -0.42
C LEU A 8 -11.08 7.50 -1.52
N ASN A 9 -12.42 7.63 -1.53
CA ASN A 9 -13.25 7.01 -2.56
C ASN A 9 -12.92 7.55 -3.96
N SER A 10 -12.62 8.84 -4.09
CA SER A 10 -12.24 9.44 -5.37
C SER A 10 -10.89 8.91 -5.87
N VAL A 11 -9.88 8.83 -5.00
CA VAL A 11 -8.58 8.24 -5.31
C VAL A 11 -8.72 6.78 -5.73
N MET A 12 -9.42 5.98 -4.93
CA MET A 12 -9.66 4.56 -5.23
C MET A 12 -10.34 4.39 -6.58
N LYS A 13 -11.42 5.14 -6.84
CA LYS A 13 -12.14 5.10 -8.13
C LYS A 13 -11.24 5.49 -9.31
N SER A 14 -10.40 6.52 -9.15
CA SER A 14 -9.44 6.94 -10.19
C SER A 14 -8.35 5.90 -10.51
N LEU A 15 -8.13 4.97 -9.59
CA LEU A 15 -7.19 3.86 -9.71
C LEU A 15 -7.88 2.53 -10.05
N GLY A 16 -9.21 2.53 -10.28
CA GLY A 16 -9.98 1.32 -10.52
C GLY A 16 -10.10 0.39 -9.31
N LEU A 17 -9.84 0.90 -8.10
CA LEU A 17 -9.87 0.14 -6.85
C LEU A 17 -11.24 0.19 -6.18
N ASN A 18 -11.58 -0.88 -5.49
CA ASN A 18 -12.71 -1.00 -4.58
C ASN A 18 -12.26 -1.70 -3.29
N HIS A 19 -13.14 -1.83 -2.31
CA HIS A 19 -12.77 -2.41 -1.00
C HIS A 19 -12.24 -3.85 -1.09
N GLU A 20 -12.68 -4.62 -2.09
CA GLU A 20 -12.28 -6.02 -2.30
C GLU A 20 -11.05 -6.16 -3.21
N SER A 21 -10.46 -5.04 -3.66
CA SER A 21 -9.28 -5.06 -4.52
C SER A 21 -8.10 -5.75 -3.82
N LYS A 22 -7.36 -6.54 -4.61
CA LYS A 22 -6.09 -7.13 -4.21
C LYS A 22 -4.95 -6.21 -4.59
N LEU A 23 -3.98 -6.13 -3.70
CA LEU A 23 -2.76 -5.36 -3.86
C LEU A 23 -1.57 -6.31 -3.81
N PHE A 24 -0.56 -6.02 -4.62
CA PHE A 24 0.62 -6.87 -4.72
C PHE A 24 1.87 -6.14 -4.24
N ARG A 25 2.71 -6.84 -3.51
CA ARG A 25 3.99 -6.32 -3.03
C ARG A 25 5.09 -7.34 -3.20
N TYR A 26 6.12 -6.96 -3.94
CA TYR A 26 7.34 -7.73 -4.06
C TYR A 26 8.27 -7.40 -2.89
N THR A 27 8.55 -8.39 -2.04
CA THR A 27 9.37 -8.20 -0.84
C THR A 27 10.29 -9.39 -0.60
N SER A 28 11.37 -9.21 0.17
CA SER A 28 12.18 -10.35 0.63
C SER A 28 11.39 -11.17 1.65
N ARG A 29 11.61 -12.49 1.66
CA ARG A 29 11.03 -13.41 2.65
C ARG A 29 11.38 -13.01 4.09
N SER A 30 12.53 -12.38 4.32
CA SER A 30 12.93 -11.89 5.65
C SER A 30 12.04 -10.78 6.20
N HIS A 31 11.22 -10.14 5.36
CA HIS A 31 10.25 -9.13 5.77
C HIS A 31 8.87 -9.71 6.08
N ILE A 32 8.65 -11.00 5.81
CA ILE A 32 7.42 -11.70 6.18
C ILE A 32 7.57 -12.17 7.62
N ASN A 33 6.67 -11.70 8.48
CA ASN A 33 6.63 -12.03 9.90
C ASN A 33 5.46 -12.97 10.14
N ARG A 34 5.50 -13.70 11.26
CA ARG A 34 4.37 -14.50 11.77
C ARG A 34 3.95 -14.03 13.14
N ASP A 35 2.65 -14.03 13.39
CA ASP A 35 2.10 -13.78 14.73
C ASP A 35 1.99 -15.09 15.53
N GLN A 36 1.47 -15.00 16.76
CA GLN A 36 1.28 -16.14 17.65
C GLN A 36 0.29 -17.20 17.13
N HIS A 37 -0.46 -16.90 16.08
CA HIS A 37 -1.43 -17.77 15.42
C HIS A 37 -0.93 -18.26 14.05
N GLU A 38 0.37 -18.09 13.77
CA GLU A 38 1.00 -18.40 12.48
C GLU A 38 0.46 -17.59 11.29
N ASN A 39 -0.29 -16.50 11.52
CA ASN A 39 -0.71 -15.63 10.43
C ASN A 39 0.47 -14.80 9.93
N GLU A 40 0.63 -14.75 8.61
CA GLU A 40 1.74 -14.05 7.97
C GLU A 40 1.39 -12.59 7.69
N TYR A 41 2.32 -11.69 7.98
CA TYR A 41 2.11 -10.25 7.84
C TYR A 41 3.40 -9.50 7.46
N ILE A 42 3.24 -8.28 6.94
CA ILE A 42 4.34 -7.34 6.68
C ILE A 42 4.19 -6.14 7.60
N LYS A 43 5.28 -5.76 8.27
CA LYS A 43 5.34 -4.54 9.08
C LYS A 43 5.40 -3.30 8.20
N ALA A 44 4.70 -2.25 8.60
CA ALA A 44 4.77 -0.95 7.98
C ALA A 44 6.20 -0.38 8.05
N LYS A 45 6.64 0.30 6.98
CA LYS A 45 7.87 1.10 7.04
C LYS A 45 7.58 2.38 7.81
N LYS A 46 8.43 2.71 8.78
CA LYS A 46 8.34 3.96 9.55
C LYS A 46 8.87 5.17 8.78
N ASP A 47 9.86 4.97 7.91
CA ASP A 47 10.44 6.00 7.05
C ASP A 47 10.34 5.57 5.57
N PRO A 48 9.13 5.58 4.98
CA PRO A 48 8.95 5.26 3.57
C PRO A 48 9.46 6.39 2.67
N HIS A 49 10.18 6.02 1.61
CA HIS A 49 10.88 6.95 0.71
C HIS A 49 10.18 7.15 -0.64
N GLU A 50 8.99 6.59 -0.81
CA GLU A 50 8.21 6.73 -2.03
C GLU A 50 7.69 8.18 -2.18
N MET A 51 7.71 8.72 -3.40
CA MET A 51 7.07 10.01 -3.69
C MET A 51 5.59 9.77 -3.99
N ILE A 52 4.71 10.50 -3.32
CA ILE A 52 3.26 10.36 -3.42
C ILE A 52 2.57 11.66 -3.80
N VAL A 53 1.37 11.58 -4.37
CA VAL A 53 0.48 12.72 -4.57
C VAL A 53 -0.48 12.80 -3.39
N ASP A 54 -0.44 13.90 -2.64
CA ASP A 54 -1.39 14.11 -1.55
C ASP A 54 -2.75 14.57 -2.10
N THR A 55 -3.76 13.73 -1.93
CA THR A 55 -5.13 14.01 -2.37
C THR A 55 -6.03 14.52 -1.23
N TYR A 56 -5.48 14.64 -0.01
CA TYR A 56 -6.25 14.90 1.21
C TYR A 56 -6.05 16.32 1.72
N GLU A 57 -4.85 16.67 2.19
CA GLU A 57 -4.60 17.97 2.84
C GLU A 57 -3.91 18.97 1.90
N GLY A 58 -2.98 18.48 1.07
CA GLY A 58 -2.18 19.24 0.12
C GLY A 58 -2.64 19.16 -1.34
N ARG A 59 -3.86 18.69 -1.61
CA ARG A 59 -4.58 18.73 -2.91
C ARG A 59 -3.70 18.80 -4.18
N GLY A 60 -3.01 17.72 -4.52
CA GLY A 60 -2.27 17.55 -5.78
C GLY A 60 -0.77 17.84 -5.69
N HIS A 61 -0.27 18.30 -4.55
CA HIS A 61 1.17 18.42 -4.31
C HIS A 61 1.83 17.06 -4.07
N THR A 62 3.11 16.96 -4.41
CA THR A 62 3.92 15.77 -4.18
C THR A 62 4.68 15.85 -2.88
N TYR A 63 4.70 14.74 -2.14
CA TYR A 63 5.34 14.63 -0.83
C TYR A 63 6.11 13.31 -0.74
N MET A 64 7.07 13.27 0.19
CA MET A 64 7.67 12.00 0.60
C MET A 64 6.66 11.26 1.48
N ALA A 65 6.44 9.98 1.24
CA ALA A 65 5.47 9.16 1.97
C ALA A 65 5.66 9.20 3.49
N LYS A 66 6.90 9.35 3.99
CA LYS A 66 7.18 9.53 5.42
C LYS A 66 6.43 10.70 6.08
N GLN A 67 6.01 11.69 5.30
CA GLN A 67 5.28 12.86 5.79
C GLN A 67 3.81 12.54 6.12
N VAL A 68 3.24 11.49 5.53
CA VAL A 68 1.84 11.09 5.78
C VAL A 68 1.73 9.89 6.75
N GLY A 69 2.86 9.28 7.11
CA GLY A 69 2.93 8.28 8.17
C GLY A 69 3.56 6.96 7.76
N SER A 70 3.47 5.98 8.66
CA SER A 70 3.98 4.63 8.41
C SER A 70 3.08 3.89 7.42
N GLY A 71 3.69 3.13 6.52
CA GLY A 71 2.93 2.42 5.48
C GLY A 71 3.78 1.57 4.57
N LEU A 72 3.17 1.09 3.49
CA LEU A 72 3.83 0.27 2.48
C LEU A 72 3.35 0.67 1.08
N ALA A 73 4.25 0.55 0.11
CA ALA A 73 3.91 0.66 -1.29
C ALA A 73 3.49 -0.70 -1.87
N PHE A 74 2.53 -0.66 -2.78
CA PHE A 74 1.98 -1.80 -3.50
C PHE A 74 1.83 -1.45 -4.97
N VAL A 75 1.73 -2.47 -5.81
CA VAL A 75 1.25 -2.36 -7.19
C VAL A 75 -0.16 -2.94 -7.26
N ILE A 76 -1.01 -2.35 -8.10
CA ILE A 76 -2.42 -2.77 -8.22
C ILE A 76 -2.61 -4.00 -9.11
N GLU A 77 -1.58 -4.35 -9.88
CA GLU A 77 -1.51 -5.51 -10.76
C GLU A 77 -0.15 -6.18 -10.59
N LYS A 78 -0.06 -7.48 -10.87
CA LYS A 78 1.23 -8.17 -10.86
C LYS A 78 2.12 -7.62 -11.98
N VAL A 79 3.36 -7.31 -11.64
CA VAL A 79 4.36 -6.78 -12.56
C VAL A 79 5.50 -7.78 -12.62
N THR A 80 5.60 -8.53 -13.71
CA THR A 80 6.62 -9.58 -13.92
C THR A 80 8.04 -9.03 -13.85
N GLU A 81 8.25 -7.78 -14.23
CA GLU A 81 9.56 -7.10 -14.15
C GLU A 81 10.05 -6.91 -12.70
N LEU A 82 9.15 -6.98 -11.72
CA LEU A 82 9.50 -6.90 -10.30
C LEU A 82 9.76 -8.27 -9.66
N GLU A 83 9.52 -9.36 -10.41
CA GLU A 83 9.83 -10.72 -9.99
C GLU A 83 11.34 -10.95 -10.00
N SER A 84 11.84 -11.59 -8.94
CA SER A 84 13.23 -12.01 -8.84
C SER A 84 13.32 -13.21 -7.91
N THR A 85 14.40 -13.99 -7.99
CA THR A 85 14.65 -15.12 -7.07
C THR A 85 14.71 -14.68 -5.61
N GLU A 86 15.07 -13.41 -5.36
CA GLU A 86 15.26 -12.84 -4.03
C GLU A 86 13.98 -12.25 -3.42
N ARG A 87 12.88 -12.20 -4.19
CA ARG A 87 11.61 -11.57 -3.77
C ARG A 87 10.44 -12.51 -3.98
N VAL A 88 9.49 -12.43 -3.06
CA VAL A 88 8.18 -13.07 -3.18
C VAL A 88 7.11 -12.01 -3.42
N CYS A 89 6.10 -12.37 -4.21
CA CYS A 89 4.97 -11.50 -4.51
C CYS A 89 3.85 -11.78 -3.50
N CYS A 90 3.72 -10.91 -2.51
CA CYS A 90 2.64 -10.99 -1.54
C CYS A 90 1.38 -10.31 -2.07
N GLU A 91 0.25 -11.01 -1.95
CA GLU A 91 -1.09 -10.52 -2.18
C GLU A 91 -1.72 -10.09 -0.84
N VAL A 92 -2.31 -8.91 -0.82
CA VAL A 92 -2.92 -8.30 0.35
C VAL A 92 -4.28 -7.73 -0.01
N SER A 93 -5.27 -7.92 0.87
CA SER A 93 -6.58 -7.30 0.73
C SER A 93 -6.54 -5.79 1.05
N LEU A 94 -7.00 -4.94 0.12
CA LEU A 94 -7.20 -3.52 0.39
C LEU A 94 -8.17 -3.32 1.55
N LYS A 95 -9.17 -4.20 1.72
CA LYS A 95 -10.07 -4.19 2.87
C LYS A 95 -9.32 -4.19 4.21
N ASN A 96 -8.28 -5.01 4.36
CA ASN A 96 -7.50 -5.09 5.60
C ASN A 96 -6.75 -3.79 5.93
N ILE A 97 -6.46 -2.98 4.91
CA ILE A 97 -5.86 -1.65 5.06
C ILE A 97 -6.94 -0.62 5.42
N LEU A 98 -8.09 -0.68 4.77
CA LEU A 98 -9.19 0.26 4.98
C LEU A 98 -9.86 0.06 6.35
N ASP A 99 -10.06 -1.18 6.78
CA ASP A 99 -10.70 -1.52 8.06
C ASP A 99 -9.92 -0.97 9.27
N GLN A 100 -8.59 -0.84 9.14
CA GLN A 100 -7.73 -0.23 10.15
C GLN A 100 -7.59 1.30 10.01
N GLY A 101 -8.33 1.93 9.09
CA GLY A 101 -8.29 3.38 8.85
C GLY A 101 -7.16 3.85 7.95
N GLY A 102 -6.56 2.95 7.16
CA GLY A 102 -5.52 3.30 6.19
C GLY A 102 -6.04 4.17 5.05
N LEU A 103 -5.15 4.99 4.50
CA LEU A 103 -5.39 5.89 3.38
C LEU A 103 -4.56 5.43 2.18
N VAL A 104 -5.08 5.69 0.98
CA VAL A 104 -4.43 5.34 -0.29
C VAL A 104 -3.90 6.59 -0.97
N TYR A 105 -2.66 6.53 -1.44
CA TYR A 105 -1.99 7.59 -2.18
C TYR A 105 -1.40 7.05 -3.47
N ARG A 106 -1.47 7.80 -4.56
CA ARG A 106 -0.78 7.44 -5.81
C ARG A 106 0.72 7.65 -5.63
N VAL A 107 1.53 6.67 -6.03
CA VAL A 107 3.00 6.79 -6.07
C VAL A 107 3.41 7.34 -7.43
N VAL A 108 4.33 8.30 -7.44
CA VAL A 108 4.86 8.95 -8.66
C VAL A 108 6.37 8.80 -8.83
N SER A 109 7.06 8.13 -7.88
CA SER A 109 8.48 7.78 -8.01
C SER A 109 8.74 6.48 -8.80
N GLN A 110 7.73 5.94 -9.49
CA GLN A 110 7.84 4.73 -10.30
C GLN A 110 7.67 5.07 -11.79
N PRO A 111 8.16 4.21 -12.72
CA PRO A 111 7.87 4.35 -14.13
C PRO A 111 6.36 4.48 -14.38
N SER A 112 5.97 5.32 -15.35
CA SER A 112 4.57 5.69 -15.58
C SER A 112 3.64 4.52 -15.96
N TYR A 113 4.21 3.42 -16.43
CA TYR A 113 3.47 2.20 -16.77
C TYR A 113 3.21 1.30 -15.55
N ILE A 114 3.83 1.57 -14.40
CA ILE A 114 3.59 0.83 -13.15
C ILE A 114 2.61 1.63 -12.30
N ASN A 115 1.40 1.10 -12.16
CA ASN A 115 0.40 1.65 -11.26
C ASN A 115 0.72 1.25 -9.81
N ALA A 116 1.52 2.08 -9.15
CA ALA A 116 1.88 1.93 -7.75
C ALA A 116 1.08 2.86 -6.83
N ILE A 117 0.78 2.35 -5.65
CA ILE A 117 0.11 3.09 -4.58
C ILE A 117 0.91 2.95 -3.28
N PHE A 118 0.76 3.93 -2.41
CA PHE A 118 1.23 3.87 -1.03
C PHE A 118 0.01 3.84 -0.12
N CYS A 119 0.00 2.90 0.81
CA CYS A 119 -1.05 2.76 1.80
C CYS A 119 -0.49 3.04 3.19
N THR A 120 -1.12 3.95 3.93
CA THR A 120 -0.81 4.09 5.36
C THR A 120 -1.37 2.90 6.13
N LEU A 121 -0.66 2.50 7.19
CA LEU A 121 -1.00 1.35 8.02
C LEU A 121 -1.03 1.78 9.50
N PRO A 122 -2.18 2.28 10.00
CA PRO A 122 -2.31 2.75 11.38
C PRO A 122 -2.00 1.68 12.44
N LEU A 123 -2.31 0.40 12.18
CA LEU A 123 -1.94 -0.72 13.07
C LEU A 123 -0.53 -1.26 12.79
N VAL A 124 0.29 -0.52 12.03
CA VAL A 124 1.70 -0.78 11.70
C VAL A 124 2.00 -2.14 11.07
N LYS A 125 0.98 -2.86 10.60
CA LYS A 125 1.11 -4.10 9.84
C LYS A 125 -0.04 -4.28 8.86
N VAL A 126 0.16 -5.19 7.92
CA VAL A 126 -0.90 -5.73 7.08
C VAL A 126 -0.71 -7.22 6.89
N ASP A 127 -1.81 -7.97 7.01
CA ASP A 127 -1.80 -9.43 6.88
C ASP A 127 -1.75 -9.82 5.39
N ILE A 128 -1.05 -10.92 5.10
CA ILE A 128 -0.86 -11.45 3.75
C ILE A 128 -1.92 -12.51 3.46
N ASP A 129 -2.63 -12.39 2.33
CA ASP A 129 -3.62 -13.36 1.91
C ASP A 129 -2.96 -14.57 1.22
N LYS A 130 -1.91 -14.31 0.44
CA LYS A 130 -1.17 -15.31 -0.35
C LYS A 130 0.22 -14.79 -0.74
N TYR A 131 1.22 -15.66 -0.90
CA TYR A 131 2.47 -15.34 -1.61
C TYR A 131 3.16 -16.58 -2.19
#